data_AF-A0A380JVM1-F1
#
_entry.id   AF-A0A380JVM1-F1
#
_cell.length_a   1.000
_cell.length_b   1.000
_cell.length_c   1.000
_cell.angle_alpha   90.00
_cell.angle_beta   90.00
_cell.angle_gamma   90.00
#
_symmetry.space_group_name_H-M   'P 1'
#
loop_
_entity.id
_entity.type
_entity.pdbx_description
1 polymer ?
#
loop_
_entity_poly.entity_id
_entity_poly.type
_entity_poly.pdbx_seq_one_letter_code
_entity_poly.pdbx_strand_id
1 'polypeptide(L)'
;MMTIIDYEREPKSDIAFIDMKSFYASVECASRGLHPLKTSLCVMSREDNSSGLILASSPVFKQVFGKSNVGRAYDLPFDIKTRRFSYYNAKKQGLPTDSSYIRFIEEWA
;
A
#
# COMPACT_ATOMS: atom_id res chain seq x y z
N MET A 1 28.66 -31.24 -23.49
CA MET A 1 29.74 -30.32 -23.09
C MET A 1 29.07 -29.09 -22.50
N MET A 2 29.22 -28.84 -21.20
CA MET A 2 28.54 -27.73 -20.51
C MET A 2 29.31 -26.45 -20.81
N THR A 3 28.67 -25.46 -21.43
CA THR A 3 29.26 -24.14 -21.66
C THR A 3 29.51 -23.47 -20.31
N ILE A 4 30.77 -23.34 -19.94
CA ILE A 4 31.19 -22.53 -18.79
C ILE A 4 31.17 -21.06 -19.23
N ILE A 5 30.40 -20.24 -18.52
CA ILE A 5 30.39 -18.78 -18.73
C ILE A 5 31.68 -18.20 -18.10
N ASP A 6 32.42 -17.43 -18.89
CA ASP A 6 33.64 -16.72 -18.47
C ASP A 6 33.28 -15.29 -18.00
N TYR A 7 33.08 -15.15 -16.69
CA TYR A 7 32.68 -13.89 -16.06
C TYR A 7 33.76 -12.80 -16.10
N GLU A 8 35.02 -13.11 -16.43
CA GLU A 8 36.07 -12.08 -16.58
C GLU A 8 35.87 -11.21 -17.83
N ARG A 9 35.07 -11.69 -18.79
CA ARG A 9 34.75 -10.96 -20.02
C ARG A 9 33.50 -10.11 -19.90
N GLU A 10 32.78 -10.18 -18.78
CA GLU A 10 31.59 -9.38 -18.59
C GLU A 10 31.95 -7.91 -18.32
N PRO A 11 31.21 -6.95 -18.90
CA PRO A 11 31.45 -5.53 -18.65
C PRO A 11 31.30 -5.19 -17.17
N LYS A 12 32.32 -4.54 -16.61
CA LYS A 12 32.29 -3.99 -15.24
C LYS A 12 31.80 -2.54 -15.31
N SER A 13 30.77 -2.19 -14.55
CA SER A 13 30.18 -0.85 -14.54
C SER A 13 29.57 -0.55 -13.17
N ASP A 14 29.68 0.71 -12.74
CA ASP A 14 28.96 1.19 -11.56
C ASP A 14 27.50 1.44 -11.94
N ILE A 15 26.59 0.65 -11.37
CA ILE A 15 25.16 0.70 -11.69
C ILE A 15 24.39 1.14 -10.44
N ALA A 16 23.59 2.20 -10.56
CA ALA A 16 22.69 2.66 -9.52
C ALA A 16 21.22 2.39 -9.92
N PHE A 17 20.45 1.84 -8.99
CA PHE A 17 19.02 1.63 -9.13
C PHE A 17 18.26 2.66 -8.31
N ILE A 18 17.36 3.41 -8.95
CA ILE A 18 16.53 4.42 -8.29
C ILE A 18 15.07 4.00 -8.43
N ASP A 19 14.39 3.86 -7.30
CA ASP A 19 12.96 3.55 -7.22
C ASP A 19 12.21 4.63 -6.43
N MET A 20 11.08 5.07 -6.99
CA MET A 20 10.21 6.06 -6.34
C MET A 20 9.19 5.34 -5.45
N LYS A 21 9.41 5.39 -4.14
CA LYS A 21 8.47 4.76 -3.19
C LYS A 21 7.08 5.36 -3.29
N SER A 22 6.10 4.46 -3.44
CA SER A 22 4.68 4.80 -3.45
C SER A 22 4.29 5.83 -4.51
N PHE A 23 4.88 5.73 -5.72
CA PHE A 23 4.80 6.71 -6.80
C PHE A 23 3.40 7.32 -7.01
N TYR A 24 2.37 6.53 -7.34
CA TYR A 24 1.03 7.08 -7.60
C TYR A 24 0.42 7.79 -6.39
N ALA A 25 0.65 7.28 -5.17
CA ALA A 25 0.16 7.95 -3.97
C ALA A 25 0.89 9.29 -3.74
N SER A 26 2.19 9.35 -4.04
CA SER A 26 2.98 10.57 -3.94
C SER A 26 2.55 11.62 -4.97
N VAL A 27 2.24 11.21 -6.20
CA VAL A 27 1.70 12.10 -7.25
C VAL A 27 0.32 12.64 -6.85
N GLU A 28 -0.58 11.78 -6.37
CA GLU A 28 -1.91 12.20 -5.90
C GLU A 28 -1.83 13.16 -4.71
N CYS A 29 -0.91 12.91 -3.76
CA CYS A 29 -0.65 13.84 -2.66
C CYS A 29 -0.18 15.21 -3.18
N ALA A 30 0.82 15.23 -4.06
CA ALA A 30 1.35 16.48 -4.61
C ALA A 30 0.29 17.26 -5.40
N SER A 31 -0.48 16.59 -6.26
CA SER A 31 -1.58 17.18 -7.03
C SER A 31 -2.65 17.85 -6.15
N ARG A 32 -2.85 17.32 -4.93
CA ARG A 32 -3.82 17.82 -3.95
C ARG A 32 -3.22 18.80 -2.93
N GLY A 33 -1.94 19.16 -3.06
CA GLY A 33 -1.23 20.00 -2.07
C GLY A 33 -1.00 19.31 -0.72
N LEU A 34 -1.00 17.98 -0.69
CA LEU A 34 -0.83 17.15 0.51
C LEU A 34 0.62 16.68 0.64
N HIS A 35 1.08 16.51 1.89
CA HIS A 35 2.45 16.05 2.15
C HIS A 35 2.53 14.51 2.06
N PRO A 36 3.27 13.93 1.09
CA PRO A 36 3.22 12.50 0.78
C PRO A 36 3.65 11.57 1.94
N LEU A 37 4.49 12.06 2.85
CA LEU A 37 4.92 11.30 4.04
C LEU A 37 4.02 11.46 5.27
N LYS A 38 3.03 12.35 5.25
CA LYS A 38 2.16 12.65 6.43
C LYS A 38 0.69 12.33 6.17
N THR A 39 0.29 12.27 4.90
CA THR A 39 -1.08 11.99 4.51
C THR A 39 -1.32 10.50 4.37
N SER A 40 -2.41 10.00 4.96
CA SER A 40 -2.94 8.67 4.68
C SER A 40 -3.74 8.71 3.36
N LEU A 41 -3.13 8.20 2.30
CA LEU A 41 -3.72 8.09 0.96
C LEU A 41 -3.38 6.74 0.34
N CYS A 42 -4.34 6.16 -0.39
CA CYS A 42 -4.10 5.04 -1.30
C CYS A 42 -4.78 5.28 -2.64
N VAL A 43 -4.19 4.72 -3.69
CA VAL A 43 -4.69 4.74 -5.07
C VAL A 43 -5.20 3.35 -5.37
N MET A 44 -6.46 3.27 -5.80
CA MET A 44 -7.15 2.00 -6.09
C MET A 44 -7.64 1.97 -7.53
N SER A 45 -7.64 0.78 -8.12
CA SER A 45 -8.27 0.54 -9.42
C SER A 45 -9.79 0.69 -9.31
N ARG A 46 -10.40 1.28 -10.35
CA ARG A 46 -11.84 1.53 -10.46
C ARG A 46 -12.57 0.50 -11.33
N GLU A 47 -11.83 -0.37 -12.02
CA GLU A 47 -12.43 -1.36 -12.91
C GLU A 47 -13.31 -2.33 -12.12
N ASP A 48 -14.50 -2.66 -12.65
CA ASP A 48 -15.47 -3.55 -12.00
C ASP A 48 -14.86 -4.93 -11.66
N ASN A 49 -13.93 -5.39 -12.49
CA ASN A 49 -13.22 -6.66 -12.33
C ASN A 49 -12.00 -6.59 -11.39
N SER A 50 -11.64 -5.39 -10.90
CA SER A 50 -10.45 -5.20 -10.07
C SER A 50 -10.71 -5.27 -8.57
N SER A 51 -11.97 -5.39 -8.14
CA SER A 51 -12.38 -5.53 -6.73
C SER A 51 -11.66 -4.57 -5.77
N GLY A 52 -11.37 -3.34 -6.24
CA GLY A 52 -10.64 -2.33 -5.46
C GLY A 52 -9.17 -2.70 -5.18
N LEU A 53 -8.42 -3.17 -6.18
CA LEU A 53 -6.99 -3.43 -6.05
C LEU A 53 -6.23 -2.13 -5.69
N ILE A 54 -5.43 -2.18 -4.62
CA ILE A 54 -4.55 -1.08 -4.20
C ILE A 54 -3.30 -1.07 -5.08
N LEU A 55 -3.19 -0.03 -5.91
CA LEU A 55 -2.09 0.21 -6.85
C LEU A 55 -0.87 0.83 -6.15
N ALA A 56 -1.12 1.76 -5.23
CA ALA A 56 -0.10 2.37 -4.38
C ALA A 56 -0.72 2.88 -3.08
N SER A 57 0.04 2.83 -1.99
CA SER A 57 -0.37 3.45 -0.72
C SER A 57 0.76 4.29 -0.12
N SER A 58 0.41 5.43 0.44
CA SER A 58 1.32 6.30 1.20
C SER A 58 1.95 5.57 2.40
N PRO A 59 3.12 6.02 2.90
CA PRO A 59 3.74 5.44 4.09
C PRO A 59 2.81 5.40 5.30
N VAL A 60 2.03 6.46 5.52
CA VAL A 60 1.09 6.55 6.65
C VAL A 60 -0.04 5.54 6.50
N PHE A 61 -0.63 5.40 5.32
CA PHE A 61 -1.68 4.40 5.07
C PHE A 61 -1.17 2.97 5.38
N LYS A 62 0.06 2.65 5.00
CA LYS A 62 0.69 1.34 5.30
C LYS A 62 0.88 1.15 6.80
N GLN A 63 1.33 2.18 7.50
CA GLN A 63 1.56 2.14 8.94
C GLN A 63 0.27 1.94 9.74
N VAL A 64 -0.80 2.65 9.37
CA VAL A 64 -2.09 2.59 10.07
C VAL A 64 -2.81 1.26 9.82
N PHE A 65 -2.92 0.85 8.55
CA PHE A 65 -3.78 -0.27 8.17
C PHE A 65 -3.04 -1.60 7.96
N GLY A 66 -1.72 -1.61 8.11
CA GLY A 66 -0.89 -2.83 8.02
C GLY A 66 -0.88 -3.50 6.63
N LYS A 67 -1.39 -2.83 5.59
CA LYS A 67 -1.45 -3.36 4.22
C LYS A 67 -0.31 -2.81 3.38
N SER A 68 0.59 -3.69 2.97
CA SER A 68 1.55 -3.43 1.89
C SER A 68 0.82 -3.26 0.54
N ASN A 69 1.55 -2.76 -0.47
CA ASN A 69 1.04 -2.66 -1.84
C ASN A 69 0.50 -4.04 -2.32
N VAL A 70 -0.49 -4.08 -3.23
CA VAL A 70 -1.18 -5.30 -3.73
C VAL A 70 -2.32 -5.83 -2.83
N GLY A 71 -2.66 -5.13 -1.74
CA GLY A 71 -3.90 -5.41 -0.98
C GLY A 71 -5.17 -5.10 -1.78
N ARG A 72 -6.31 -5.64 -1.33
CA ARG A 72 -7.65 -5.35 -1.89
C ARG A 72 -8.44 -4.51 -0.91
N ALA A 73 -9.29 -3.63 -1.44
CA ALA A 73 -10.14 -2.75 -0.64
C ALA A 73 -11.00 -3.49 0.39
N TYR A 74 -11.53 -4.67 0.02
CA TYR A 74 -12.36 -5.47 0.91
C TYR A 74 -11.59 -6.15 2.06
N ASP A 75 -10.26 -6.17 2.03
CA ASP A 75 -9.45 -6.71 3.14
C ASP A 75 -9.05 -5.62 4.14
N LEU A 76 -9.45 -4.35 3.93
CA LEU A 76 -9.19 -3.28 4.88
C LEU A 76 -9.98 -3.49 6.18
N PRO A 77 -9.46 -3.02 7.32
CA PRO A 77 -10.15 -3.11 8.61
C PRO A 77 -11.35 -2.14 8.72
N PHE A 78 -11.75 -1.51 7.62
CA PHE A 78 -12.89 -0.60 7.53
C PHE A 78 -13.58 -0.76 6.16
N ASP A 79 -14.83 -0.35 6.08
CA ASP A 79 -15.58 -0.27 4.84
C ASP A 79 -15.27 1.03 4.09
N ILE A 80 -14.89 0.93 2.82
CA ILE A 80 -14.41 2.07 2.02
C ILE A 80 -15.48 3.13 1.72
N LYS A 81 -16.78 2.79 1.82
CA LYS A 81 -17.89 3.71 1.52
C LYS A 81 -18.32 4.46 2.77
N THR A 82 -18.42 3.74 3.88
CA THR A 82 -18.92 4.26 5.16
C THR A 82 -17.81 4.75 6.07
N ARG A 83 -16.55 4.35 5.81
CA ARG A 83 -15.37 4.57 6.68
C ARG A 83 -15.51 3.98 8.09
N ARG A 84 -16.46 3.05 8.27
CA ARG A 84 -16.71 2.39 9.55
C ARG A 84 -15.87 1.14 9.69
N PHE A 85 -15.48 0.83 10.92
CA PHE A 85 -14.69 -0.35 11.23
C PHE A 85 -15.39 -1.65 10.80
N SER A 86 -14.62 -2.56 10.21
CA SER A 86 -15.11 -3.87 9.76
C SER A 86 -14.73 -4.95 10.77
N TYR A 87 -15.67 -5.29 11.67
CA TYR A 87 -15.49 -6.38 12.63
C TYR A 87 -15.20 -7.73 11.96
N TYR A 88 -15.83 -7.98 10.80
CA TYR A 88 -15.61 -9.19 10.02
C TYR A 88 -14.16 -9.29 9.55
N ASN A 89 -13.62 -8.23 8.92
CA ASN A 89 -12.25 -8.22 8.43
C ASN A 89 -11.23 -8.21 9.56
N ALA A 90 -11.53 -7.53 10.67
CA ALA A 90 -10.68 -7.52 11.84
C ALA A 90 -10.55 -8.92 12.44
N LYS A 91 -11.67 -9.63 12.63
CA LYS A 91 -11.67 -11.02 13.12
C LYS A 91 -10.94 -11.97 12.18
N LYS A 92 -11.14 -11.84 10.86
CA LYS A 92 -10.44 -12.62 9.83
C LYS A 92 -8.92 -12.42 9.88
N GLN A 93 -8.46 -11.23 10.25
CA GLN A 93 -7.04 -10.84 10.29
C GLN A 93 -6.42 -10.94 11.68
N GLY A 94 -7.18 -11.32 12.71
CA GLY A 94 -6.71 -11.35 14.10
C GLY A 94 -6.38 -9.97 14.67
N LEU A 95 -7.02 -8.91 14.16
CA LEU A 95 -6.80 -7.54 14.63
C LEU A 95 -7.56 -7.27 15.95
N PRO A 96 -7.08 -6.33 16.78
CA PRO A 96 -7.80 -5.89 17.97
C PRO A 96 -9.20 -5.38 17.62
N THR A 97 -10.11 -5.44 18.59
CA THR A 97 -11.50 -4.96 18.46
C THR A 97 -11.95 -4.18 19.68
N ASP A 98 -11.00 -3.71 20.50
CA ASP A 98 -11.29 -2.79 21.59
C ASP A 98 -11.64 -1.40 21.06
N SER A 99 -12.35 -0.61 21.88
CA SER A 99 -12.86 0.69 21.48
C SER A 99 -11.77 1.69 21.07
N SER A 100 -10.55 1.56 21.61
CA SER A 100 -9.44 2.47 21.28
C SER A 100 -8.91 2.19 19.88
N TYR A 101 -8.75 0.91 19.52
CA TYR A 101 -8.32 0.49 18.18
C TYR A 101 -9.38 0.77 17.12
N ILE A 102 -10.66 0.52 17.43
CA ILE A 102 -11.77 0.86 16.51
C ILE A 102 -11.75 2.35 16.18
N ARG A 103 -11.65 3.21 17.20
CA ARG A 103 -11.61 4.66 17.00
C ARG A 103 -10.39 5.07 16.16
N PHE A 104 -9.23 4.49 16.45
CA PHE A 104 -8.01 4.74 15.68
C PHE A 104 -8.17 4.41 14.19
N ILE A 105 -8.78 3.27 13.85
CA ILE A 105 -9.00 2.90 12.45
C ILE A 105 -9.99 3.85 11.77
N GLU A 106 -11.09 4.20 12.43
CA GLU A 106 -12.09 5.11 11.88
C GLU A 106 -11.59 6.56 11.73
N GLU A 107 -10.69 7.03 12.61
CA GLU A 107 -10.07 8.36 12.53
C GLU A 107 -9.15 8.51 11.29
N TRP A 108 -8.57 7.41 10.82
CA TRP A 108 -7.62 7.41 9.70
C TRP A 108 -8.21 6.97 8.35
N ALA A 109 -9.43 6.42 8.34
CA ALA A 109 -10.14 5.92 7.15
C ALA A 109 -10.73 7.04 6.26
#